data_AF-C0PP28-F1
#
_entry.id   AF-C0PP28-F1
#
_cell.length_a   1.000
_cell.length_b   1.000
_cell.length_c   1.000
_cell.angle_alpha   90.00
_cell.angle_beta   90.00
_cell.angle_gamma   90.00
#
_symmetry.space_group_name_H-M   'P 1'
#
loop_
_entity.id
_entity.type
_entity.pdbx_description
1 polymer ?
#
loop_
_entity_poly.entity_id
_entity_poly.type
_entity_poly.pdbx_seq_one_letter_code
_entity_poly.pdbx_strand_id
1 'polypeptide(L)'
;MDGWMAGLGTAQPPTTDALGQLLSEYTKRVYTSQLQHLKDIAGTLATEEADDPAHVSKLRSALESVDHKRRKIMQQMRTDTALLTKEEGGSPIRNPLTAAEDARLASLISLDNILKQVKEVIRQSSTGPMRKSKRKALLELLDDLLTQMPSLLDIDHPCAQKQIMEARKVVESLQEDPDDPAPQSNALGEGEVSQWNVLQFNTGTTAPFIIKCGANSSGELVIKADLRVQEPKGGEVIRVVPRPTVLADLSFEEIKGVFEQLPEAVSLLALARTADGTRARYSRLYRTLASKVTALKETVAEMERGGVFKDVR
;
A
#
# COMPACT_ATOMS: atom_id res chain seq x y z
N MET A 1 -45.98 81.79 9.38
CA MET A 1 -44.81 82.25 8.62
C MET A 1 -43.68 81.28 8.88
N ASP A 2 -43.27 80.61 7.80
CA ASP A 2 -41.93 80.07 7.55
C ASP A 2 -41.45 78.81 8.26
N GLY A 3 -42.02 77.69 7.85
CA GLY A 3 -41.19 76.54 7.50
C GLY A 3 -40.44 76.82 6.19
N TRP A 4 -39.14 77.14 6.26
CA TRP A 4 -38.22 77.15 5.11
C TRP A 4 -36.77 76.75 5.47
N MET A 5 -36.50 76.28 6.71
CA MET A 5 -35.12 75.94 7.15
C MET A 5 -34.95 74.48 7.62
N ALA A 6 -35.97 73.64 7.49
CA ALA A 6 -35.87 72.20 7.77
C ALA A 6 -35.49 71.45 6.48
N GLY A 7 -34.22 71.57 6.06
CA GLY A 7 -33.78 70.92 4.82
C GLY A 7 -32.35 71.20 4.38
N LEU A 8 -31.52 71.86 5.20
CA LEU A 8 -30.08 71.85 4.97
C LEU A 8 -29.57 70.51 5.50
N GLY A 9 -29.58 69.53 4.59
CA GLY A 9 -28.99 68.22 4.81
C GLY A 9 -27.64 68.40 5.50
N THR A 10 -27.45 67.65 6.59
CA THR A 10 -26.12 67.44 7.15
C THR A 10 -25.20 67.18 5.97
N ALA A 11 -24.20 68.04 5.76
CA ALA A 11 -23.19 67.80 4.74
C ALA A 11 -22.58 66.45 5.06
N GLN A 12 -23.03 65.42 4.34
CA GLN A 12 -22.46 64.09 4.45
C GLN A 12 -21.01 64.30 4.00
N PRO A 13 -20.03 64.02 4.88
CA PRO A 13 -18.63 64.22 4.52
C PRO A 13 -18.41 63.48 3.19
N PRO A 14 -17.73 64.09 2.21
CA PRO A 14 -17.50 63.42 0.94
C PRO A 14 -16.91 62.06 1.25
N THR A 15 -17.54 61.00 0.75
CA THR A 15 -17.11 59.61 0.92
C THR A 15 -15.80 59.42 0.15
N THR A 16 -14.72 59.97 0.69
CA THR A 16 -13.39 60.04 0.10
C THR A 16 -12.64 58.74 0.37
N ASP A 17 -13.10 57.67 -0.26
CA ASP A 17 -12.20 56.57 -0.60
C ASP A 17 -12.50 56.03 -2.01
N ALA A 18 -12.70 56.94 -2.98
CA ALA A 18 -12.88 56.54 -4.38
C ALA A 18 -11.67 55.75 -4.89
N LEU A 19 -10.46 56.07 -4.41
CA LEU A 19 -9.24 55.32 -4.74
C LEU A 19 -9.23 53.94 -4.09
N GLY A 20 -9.53 53.80 -2.80
CA GLY A 20 -9.58 52.49 -2.14
C GLY A 20 -10.74 51.62 -2.63
N GLN A 21 -11.87 52.21 -3.03
CA GLN A 21 -12.94 51.50 -3.74
C GLN A 21 -12.46 50.98 -5.10
N LEU A 22 -11.76 51.81 -5.89
CA LEU A 22 -11.20 51.39 -7.17
C LEU A 22 -10.15 50.28 -6.99
N LEU A 23 -9.28 50.40 -5.98
CA LEU A 23 -8.28 49.39 -5.65
C LEU A 23 -8.93 48.10 -5.16
N SER A 24 -9.97 48.16 -4.33
CA SER A 24 -10.72 46.99 -3.86
C SER A 24 -11.42 46.25 -5.01
N GLU A 25 -12.11 46.97 -5.89
CA GLU A 25 -12.75 46.41 -7.09
C GLU A 25 -11.71 45.84 -8.06
N TYR A 26 -10.58 46.52 -8.26
CA TYR A 26 -9.49 46.01 -9.07
C TYR A 26 -8.92 44.71 -8.49
N THR A 27 -8.61 44.68 -7.20
CA THR A 27 -8.11 43.49 -6.49
C THR A 27 -9.09 42.33 -6.59
N LYS A 28 -10.39 42.58 -6.41
CA LYS A 28 -11.45 41.58 -6.60
C LYS A 28 -11.48 41.04 -8.04
N ARG A 29 -11.37 41.91 -9.05
CA ARG A 29 -11.29 41.51 -10.47
C ARG A 29 -10.07 40.65 -10.77
N VAL A 30 -8.91 40.98 -10.20
CA VAL A 30 -7.68 40.18 -10.36
C VAL A 30 -7.88 38.77 -9.82
N TYR A 31 -8.35 38.63 -8.57
CA TYR A 31 -8.53 37.31 -7.99
C TYR A 31 -9.61 36.49 -8.69
N THR A 32 -10.74 37.10 -9.05
CA THR A 32 -11.80 36.41 -9.80
C THR A 32 -11.32 35.96 -11.17
N SER A 33 -10.52 36.78 -11.88
CA SER A 33 -9.89 36.39 -13.14
C SER A 33 -8.93 35.21 -12.96
N GLN A 34 -8.11 35.20 -11.90
CA GLN A 34 -7.20 34.09 -11.63
C GLN A 34 -7.94 32.79 -11.31
N LEU A 35 -9.01 32.87 -10.50
CA LEU A 35 -9.84 31.72 -10.18
C LEU A 35 -10.58 31.18 -11.40
N GLN A 36 -11.06 32.07 -12.28
CA GLN A 36 -11.68 31.67 -13.54
C GLN A 36 -10.68 30.97 -14.46
N HIS A 37 -9.46 31.50 -14.60
CA HIS A 37 -8.41 30.85 -15.38
C HIS A 37 -8.06 29.46 -14.83
N LEU A 38 -7.98 29.29 -13.51
CA LEU A 38 -7.76 27.96 -12.90
C LEU A 38 -8.94 27.01 -13.12
N LYS A 39 -10.17 27.53 -13.16
CA LYS A 39 -11.37 26.74 -13.51
C LYS A 39 -11.33 26.28 -14.96
N ASP A 40 -10.92 27.14 -15.88
CA ASP A 40 -10.80 26.78 -17.31
C ASP A 40 -9.73 25.70 -17.53
N ILE A 41 -8.58 25.82 -16.85
CA ILE A 41 -7.54 24.77 -16.85
C ILE A 41 -8.08 23.47 -16.26
N ALA A 42 -8.70 23.51 -15.07
CA ALA A 42 -9.24 22.30 -14.44
C ALA A 42 -10.32 21.64 -15.30
N GLY A 43 -11.18 22.42 -15.94
CA GLY A 43 -12.19 21.92 -16.88
C GLY A 43 -11.56 21.20 -18.07
N THR A 44 -10.48 21.77 -18.64
CA THR A 44 -9.74 21.16 -19.74
C THR A 44 -9.11 19.83 -19.31
N LEU A 45 -8.41 19.82 -18.17
CA LEU A 45 -7.79 18.62 -17.60
C LEU A 45 -8.83 17.56 -17.20
N ALA A 46 -10.03 17.99 -16.78
CA ALA A 46 -11.09 17.07 -16.41
C ALA A 46 -11.71 16.33 -17.61
N THR A 47 -11.62 16.90 -18.80
CA THR A 47 -12.10 16.26 -20.04
C THR A 47 -11.02 15.52 -20.82
N GLU A 48 -9.77 15.55 -20.34
CA GLU A 48 -8.65 14.88 -21.00
C GLU A 48 -8.67 13.37 -20.70
N GLU A 49 -8.65 12.57 -21.76
CA GLU A 49 -8.53 11.11 -21.69
C GLU A 49 -7.10 10.70 -21.33
N ALA A 50 -6.96 9.68 -20.48
CA ALA A 50 -5.65 9.16 -20.13
C ALA A 50 -5.29 7.96 -21.01
N ASP A 51 -4.24 8.08 -21.82
CA ASP A 51 -3.83 7.01 -22.75
C ASP A 51 -3.00 5.90 -22.12
N ASP A 52 -2.18 6.28 -21.14
CA ASP A 52 -1.19 5.42 -20.51
C ASP A 52 -0.97 5.77 -19.02
N PRO A 53 -0.31 4.89 -18.24
CA PRO A 53 -0.08 5.13 -16.81
C PRO A 53 0.72 6.41 -16.49
N ALA A 54 1.59 6.86 -17.38
CA ALA A 54 2.35 8.09 -17.18
C ALA A 54 1.46 9.32 -17.40
N HIS A 55 0.53 9.26 -18.36
CA HIS A 55 -0.49 10.28 -18.59
C HIS A 55 -1.42 10.41 -17.38
N VAL A 56 -1.89 9.31 -16.80
CA VAL A 56 -2.70 9.32 -15.55
C VAL A 56 -1.98 10.07 -14.43
N SER A 57 -0.71 9.76 -14.20
CA SER A 57 0.10 10.39 -13.14
C SER A 57 0.27 11.90 -13.35
N LYS A 58 0.49 12.32 -14.61
CA LYS A 58 0.60 13.74 -15.00
C LYS A 58 -0.73 14.47 -14.80
N LEU A 59 -1.84 13.91 -15.30
CA LEU A 59 -3.18 14.49 -15.18
C LEU A 59 -3.58 14.71 -13.72
N ARG A 60 -3.36 13.68 -12.89
CA ARG A 60 -3.59 13.75 -11.45
C ARG A 60 -2.78 14.89 -10.81
N SER A 61 -1.48 14.91 -11.06
CA SER A 61 -0.56 15.92 -10.48
C SER A 61 -0.92 17.35 -10.93
N ALA A 62 -1.36 17.51 -12.19
CA ALA A 62 -1.81 18.78 -12.73
C ALA A 62 -3.09 19.28 -12.03
N LEU A 63 -4.10 18.41 -11.86
CA LEU A 63 -5.33 18.74 -11.15
C LEU A 63 -5.08 19.06 -9.67
N GLU A 64 -4.26 18.28 -8.97
CA GLU A 64 -3.84 18.57 -7.59
C GLU A 64 -3.15 19.94 -7.46
N SER A 65 -2.31 20.30 -8.45
CA SER A 65 -1.63 21.60 -8.48
C SER A 65 -2.60 22.76 -8.69
N VAL A 66 -3.58 22.60 -9.58
CA VAL A 66 -4.61 23.61 -9.85
C VAL A 66 -5.48 23.84 -8.62
N ASP A 67 -5.91 22.76 -7.97
CA ASP A 67 -6.68 22.80 -6.73
C ASP A 67 -5.88 23.43 -5.56
N HIS A 68 -4.60 23.09 -5.43
CA HIS A 68 -3.72 23.74 -4.46
C HIS A 68 -3.59 25.26 -4.71
N LYS A 69 -3.35 25.68 -5.96
CA LYS A 69 -3.27 27.11 -6.31
C LYS A 69 -4.58 27.83 -6.03
N ARG A 70 -5.72 27.20 -6.32
CA ARG A 70 -7.05 27.74 -6.04
C ARG A 70 -7.26 27.98 -4.55
N ARG A 71 -6.96 26.99 -3.70
CA ARG A 71 -7.02 27.15 -2.24
C ARG A 71 -6.14 28.28 -1.75
N LYS A 72 -4.92 28.42 -2.29
CA LYS A 72 -3.99 29.49 -1.94
C LYS A 72 -4.55 30.87 -2.28
N ILE A 73 -5.11 31.04 -3.48
CA ILE A 73 -5.74 32.30 -3.90
C ILE A 73 -6.96 32.61 -3.02
N MET A 74 -7.81 31.63 -2.75
CA MET A 74 -8.97 31.79 -1.86
C MET A 74 -8.57 32.20 -0.44
N GLN A 75 -7.48 31.63 0.08
CA GLN A 75 -6.91 32.04 1.36
C GLN A 75 -6.40 33.48 1.30
N GLN A 76 -5.66 33.83 0.25
CA GLN A 76 -5.12 35.17 0.06
C GLN A 76 -6.23 36.23 -0.01
N MET A 77 -7.31 35.96 -0.76
CA MET A 77 -8.50 36.81 -0.82
C MET A 77 -9.12 37.07 0.56
N ARG A 78 -9.19 36.04 1.42
CA ARG A 78 -9.75 36.16 2.78
C ARG A 78 -8.88 36.99 3.73
N THR A 79 -7.57 37.06 3.46
CA THR A 79 -6.60 37.80 4.27
C THR A 79 -6.27 39.18 3.70
N ASP A 80 -6.81 39.53 2.53
CA ASP A 80 -6.47 40.77 1.82
C ASP A 80 -7.19 41.96 2.46
N THR A 81 -6.43 42.85 3.09
CA THR A 81 -6.93 44.04 3.78
C THR A 81 -7.75 44.95 2.86
N ALA A 82 -7.45 45.01 1.56
CA ALA A 82 -8.21 45.82 0.60
C ALA A 82 -9.62 45.25 0.33
N LEU A 83 -9.86 43.98 0.65
CA LEU A 83 -11.16 43.32 0.54
C LEU A 83 -11.89 43.23 1.89
N LEU A 84 -11.17 43.42 3.02
CA LEU A 84 -11.70 43.36 4.38
C LEU A 84 -12.28 44.69 4.90
N THR A 85 -12.02 45.81 4.23
CA THR A 85 -12.38 47.16 4.69
C THR A 85 -13.83 47.56 4.48
N LYS A 86 -14.71 46.70 3.93
CA LYS A 86 -16.12 47.08 3.69
C LYS A 86 -17.11 46.18 4.43
N GLU A 87 -17.49 46.65 5.61
CA GLU A 87 -18.73 46.33 6.30
C GLU A 87 -19.92 46.91 5.50
N GLU A 88 -20.32 46.25 4.41
CA GLU A 88 -21.61 46.53 3.75
C GLU A 88 -21.96 45.40 2.76
N GLY A 89 -22.76 44.43 3.24
CA GLY A 89 -23.71 43.67 2.41
C GLY A 89 -23.21 42.82 1.23
N GLY A 90 -21.90 42.61 1.07
CA GLY A 90 -21.36 41.77 0.00
C GLY A 90 -21.73 40.29 0.19
N SER A 91 -22.41 39.70 -0.79
CA SER A 91 -22.76 38.27 -0.77
C SER A 91 -21.52 37.42 -0.46
N PRO A 92 -21.63 36.37 0.39
CA PRO A 92 -20.50 35.55 0.77
C PRO A 92 -19.78 35.04 -0.48
N ILE A 93 -18.44 35.08 -0.46
CA ILE A 93 -17.58 34.58 -1.54
C ILE A 93 -17.99 33.13 -1.80
N ARG A 94 -18.78 32.93 -2.86
CA ARG A 94 -19.36 31.64 -3.21
C ARG A 94 -18.20 30.78 -3.72
N ASN A 95 -17.95 29.65 -3.06
CA ASN A 95 -17.00 28.67 -3.60
C ASN A 95 -17.44 28.31 -5.03
N PRO A 96 -16.54 28.38 -6.03
CA PRO A 96 -16.86 27.87 -7.35
C PRO A 96 -17.21 26.37 -7.24
N LEU A 97 -18.15 25.91 -8.06
CA LEU A 97 -18.54 24.51 -8.13
C LEU A 97 -17.36 23.69 -8.66
N THR A 98 -16.71 22.90 -7.79
CA THR A 98 -15.58 22.01 -8.13
C THR A 98 -15.98 20.54 -8.23
N ALA A 99 -17.26 20.20 -8.02
CA ALA A 99 -17.72 18.81 -7.92
C ALA A 99 -17.29 17.89 -9.07
N ALA A 100 -17.29 18.37 -10.31
CA ALA A 100 -16.85 17.60 -11.47
C ALA A 100 -15.33 17.35 -11.47
N GLU A 101 -14.56 18.36 -11.06
CA GLU A 101 -13.09 18.30 -10.96
C GLU A 101 -12.67 17.39 -9.79
N ASP A 102 -13.39 17.48 -8.67
CA ASP A 102 -13.18 16.63 -7.49
C ASP A 102 -13.51 15.16 -7.81
N ALA A 103 -14.60 14.92 -8.54
CA ALA A 103 -14.95 13.58 -9.04
C ALA A 103 -13.89 13.05 -10.02
N ARG A 104 -13.37 13.90 -10.91
CA ARG A 104 -12.26 13.54 -11.80
C ARG A 104 -11.02 13.15 -11.03
N LEU A 105 -10.61 13.98 -10.06
CA LEU A 105 -9.42 13.72 -9.26
C LEU A 105 -9.57 12.42 -8.46
N ALA A 106 -10.73 12.16 -7.87
CA ALA A 106 -11.03 10.90 -7.19
C ALA A 106 -10.93 9.69 -8.13
N SER A 107 -11.44 9.80 -9.36
CA SER A 107 -11.32 8.76 -10.38
C SER A 107 -9.86 8.48 -10.75
N LEU A 108 -9.05 9.52 -10.99
CA LEU A 108 -7.63 9.37 -11.31
C LEU A 108 -6.83 8.77 -10.14
N ILE A 109 -7.21 9.06 -8.89
CA ILE A 109 -6.62 8.42 -7.70
C ILE A 109 -6.91 6.91 -7.70
N SER A 110 -8.18 6.53 -7.91
CA SER A 110 -8.59 5.13 -7.99
C SER A 110 -7.93 4.40 -9.17
N LEU A 111 -7.85 5.05 -10.33
CA LEU A 111 -7.18 4.53 -11.51
C LEU A 111 -5.69 4.28 -11.25
N ASP A 112 -4.97 5.24 -10.66
CA ASP A 112 -3.56 5.06 -10.30
C ASP A 112 -3.34 3.87 -9.34
N ASN A 113 -4.25 3.65 -8.40
CA ASN A 113 -4.22 2.48 -7.51
C ASN A 113 -4.45 1.16 -8.26
N ILE A 114 -5.40 1.13 -9.20
CA ILE A 114 -5.61 -0.04 -10.07
C ILE A 114 -4.35 -0.31 -10.90
N LEU A 115 -3.77 0.71 -11.53
CA LEU A 115 -2.57 0.58 -12.36
C LEU A 115 -1.36 0.09 -11.57
N LYS A 116 -1.20 0.51 -10.31
CA LYS A 116 -0.19 -0.03 -9.40
C LYS A 116 -0.37 -1.52 -9.12
N GLN A 117 -1.61 -1.96 -8.90
CA GLN A 117 -1.92 -3.39 -8.72
C GLN A 117 -1.67 -4.20 -10.00
N VAL A 118 -2.07 -3.67 -11.16
CA VAL A 118 -1.78 -4.28 -12.47
C VAL A 118 -0.27 -4.44 -12.70
N LYS A 119 0.51 -3.39 -12.40
CA LYS A 119 1.98 -3.44 -12.52
C LYS A 119 2.59 -4.49 -11.59
N GLU A 120 2.03 -4.66 -10.40
CA GLU A 120 2.45 -5.68 -9.44
C GLU A 120 2.13 -7.09 -9.96
N VAL A 121 0.98 -7.31 -10.57
CA VAL A 121 0.64 -8.59 -11.24
C VAL A 121 1.65 -8.92 -12.33
N ILE A 122 1.96 -7.96 -13.21
CA ILE A 122 2.96 -8.14 -14.29
C ILE A 122 4.36 -8.46 -13.71
N ARG A 123 4.72 -7.81 -12.60
CA ARG A 123 5.98 -8.09 -11.91
C ARG A 123 6.01 -9.52 -11.37
N GLN A 124 4.91 -10.00 -10.78
CA GLN A 124 4.79 -11.35 -10.25
C GLN A 124 4.72 -12.44 -11.32
N SER A 125 4.29 -12.08 -12.53
CA SER A 125 4.22 -12.99 -13.68
C SER A 125 5.57 -13.09 -14.41
N SER A 126 6.47 -12.12 -14.25
CA SER A 126 7.80 -12.11 -14.88
C SER A 126 8.82 -13.02 -14.18
N THR A 127 8.49 -13.57 -13.00
CA THR A 127 9.40 -14.41 -12.21
C THR A 127 9.24 -15.90 -12.57
N GLY A 128 9.84 -16.33 -13.69
CA GLY A 128 9.97 -17.74 -14.06
C GLY A 128 8.65 -18.50 -14.32
N PRO A 129 8.72 -19.84 -14.50
CA PRO A 129 7.54 -20.68 -14.69
C PRO A 129 6.59 -20.58 -13.50
N MET A 130 5.30 -20.41 -13.78
CA MET A 130 4.29 -20.12 -12.75
C MET A 130 3.39 -21.32 -12.50
N ARG A 131 3.25 -21.68 -11.22
CA ARG A 131 2.30 -22.71 -10.76
C ARG A 131 0.87 -22.33 -11.13
N LYS A 132 0.06 -23.35 -11.46
CA LYS A 132 -1.36 -23.17 -11.82
C LYS A 132 -2.16 -22.44 -10.74
N SER A 133 -1.92 -22.74 -9.46
CA SER A 133 -2.60 -22.05 -8.34
C SER A 133 -2.27 -20.56 -8.26
N LYS A 134 -1.00 -20.19 -8.48
CA LYS A 134 -0.56 -18.78 -8.51
C LYS A 134 -1.09 -18.06 -9.75
N ARG A 135 -1.07 -18.71 -10.93
CA ARG A 135 -1.69 -18.17 -12.15
C ARG A 135 -3.17 -17.88 -11.92
N LYS A 136 -3.90 -18.84 -11.34
CA LYS A 136 -5.32 -18.69 -11.04
C LYS A 136 -5.59 -17.52 -10.09
N ALA A 137 -4.81 -17.40 -9.01
CA ALA A 137 -4.95 -16.29 -8.06
C ALA A 137 -4.69 -14.91 -8.70
N LEU A 138 -3.71 -14.82 -9.62
CA LEU A 138 -3.46 -13.56 -10.34
C LEU A 138 -4.58 -13.20 -11.32
N LEU A 139 -5.18 -14.20 -11.98
CA LEU A 139 -6.33 -13.98 -12.85
C LEU A 139 -7.57 -13.54 -12.05
N GLU A 140 -7.81 -14.17 -10.90
CA GLU A 140 -8.88 -13.77 -9.95
C GLU A 140 -8.66 -12.33 -9.47
N LEU A 141 -7.43 -11.93 -9.14
CA LEU A 141 -7.12 -10.54 -8.78
C LEU A 141 -7.40 -9.56 -9.95
N LEU A 142 -7.08 -9.92 -11.19
CA LEU A 142 -7.40 -9.09 -12.36
C LEU A 142 -8.91 -8.99 -12.61
N ASP A 143 -9.68 -10.05 -12.30
CA ASP A 143 -11.13 -10.02 -12.34
C ASP A 143 -11.71 -9.11 -11.25
N ASP A 144 -11.17 -9.17 -10.03
CA ASP A 144 -11.55 -8.26 -8.95
C ASP A 144 -11.30 -6.79 -9.34
N LEU A 145 -10.19 -6.48 -10.02
CA LEU A 145 -9.92 -5.13 -10.54
C LEU A 145 -10.95 -4.69 -11.58
N LEU A 146 -11.44 -5.59 -12.44
CA LEU A 146 -12.54 -5.27 -13.36
C LEU A 146 -13.84 -5.00 -12.60
N THR A 147 -14.10 -5.69 -11.49
CA THR A 147 -15.29 -5.39 -10.66
C THR A 147 -15.22 -4.01 -9.99
N GLN A 148 -14.02 -3.43 -9.83
CA GLN A 148 -13.83 -2.09 -9.28
C GLN A 148 -14.00 -0.97 -10.32
N MET A 149 -14.14 -1.30 -11.60
CA MET A 149 -14.35 -0.32 -12.69
C MET A 149 -15.47 0.70 -12.45
N PRO A 150 -16.64 0.35 -11.86
CA PRO A 150 -17.71 1.32 -11.60
C PRO A 150 -17.33 2.44 -10.61
N SER A 151 -16.20 2.32 -9.90
CA SER A 151 -15.67 3.39 -9.05
C SER A 151 -14.94 4.50 -9.85
N LEU A 152 -14.64 4.24 -11.12
CA LEU A 152 -14.02 5.17 -12.05
C LEU A 152 -15.08 5.89 -12.87
N LEU A 153 -14.77 7.11 -13.32
CA LEU A 153 -15.52 7.79 -14.36
C LEU A 153 -15.35 7.07 -15.70
N ASP A 154 -16.38 7.13 -16.54
CA ASP A 154 -16.43 6.45 -17.84
C ASP A 154 -15.22 6.78 -18.74
N ILE A 155 -14.70 8.00 -18.66
CA ILE A 155 -13.53 8.47 -19.41
C ILE A 155 -12.24 7.70 -19.06
N ASP A 156 -12.17 7.08 -17.88
CA ASP A 156 -10.99 6.32 -17.41
C ASP A 156 -11.11 4.81 -17.67
N HIS A 157 -12.31 4.33 -17.98
CA HIS A 157 -12.57 2.91 -18.21
C HIS A 157 -11.69 2.32 -19.32
N PRO A 158 -11.50 2.99 -20.49
CA PRO A 158 -10.65 2.45 -21.55
C PRO A 158 -9.20 2.23 -21.11
N CYS A 159 -8.64 3.16 -20.34
CA CYS A 159 -7.27 3.06 -19.83
C CYS A 159 -7.14 1.87 -18.86
N ALA A 160 -8.02 1.78 -17.86
CA ALA A 160 -8.03 0.69 -16.90
C ALA A 160 -8.19 -0.67 -17.59
N GLN A 161 -9.19 -0.79 -18.47
CA GLN A 161 -9.50 -2.03 -19.17
C GLN A 161 -8.35 -2.48 -20.06
N LYS A 162 -7.73 -1.56 -20.82
CA LYS A 162 -6.57 -1.86 -21.67
C LYS A 162 -5.43 -2.46 -20.84
N GLN A 163 -5.08 -1.83 -19.72
CA GLN A 163 -3.96 -2.25 -18.86
C GLN A 163 -4.26 -3.59 -18.16
N ILE A 164 -5.49 -3.79 -17.69
CA ILE A 164 -5.91 -5.07 -17.09
C ILE A 164 -5.89 -6.20 -18.13
N MET A 165 -6.42 -5.97 -19.34
CA MET A 165 -6.41 -6.98 -20.40
C MET A 165 -4.99 -7.31 -20.88
N GLU A 166 -4.11 -6.33 -20.96
CA GLU A 166 -2.70 -6.54 -21.29
C GLU A 166 -2.01 -7.40 -20.22
N ALA A 167 -2.22 -7.11 -18.93
CA ALA A 167 -1.72 -7.94 -17.85
C ALA A 167 -2.30 -9.37 -17.85
N ARG A 168 -3.59 -9.52 -18.14
CA ARG A 168 -4.23 -10.84 -18.30
C ARG A 168 -3.56 -11.66 -19.39
N LYS A 169 -3.34 -11.05 -20.57
CA LYS A 169 -2.64 -11.70 -21.67
C LYS A 169 -1.23 -12.14 -21.29
N VAL A 170 -0.50 -11.32 -20.53
CA VAL A 170 0.82 -11.68 -20.02
C VAL A 170 0.73 -12.91 -19.10
N VAL A 171 -0.20 -12.92 -18.14
CA VAL A 171 -0.38 -14.04 -17.20
C VAL A 171 -0.80 -15.34 -17.90
N GLU A 172 -1.67 -15.26 -18.90
CA GLU A 172 -2.14 -16.39 -19.70
C GLU A 172 -1.06 -16.94 -20.64
N SER A 173 -0.19 -16.08 -21.19
CA SER A 173 0.85 -16.48 -22.15
C SER A 173 2.03 -17.24 -21.54
N LEU A 174 2.16 -17.26 -20.21
CA LEU A 174 3.23 -17.97 -19.53
C LEU A 174 2.99 -19.48 -19.57
N GLN A 175 4.02 -20.27 -19.80
CA GLN A 175 3.93 -21.74 -19.75
C GLN A 175 3.44 -22.22 -18.38
N GLU A 176 2.51 -23.17 -18.38
CA GLU A 176 2.10 -23.88 -17.18
C GLU A 176 3.12 -24.97 -16.86
N ASP A 177 3.57 -25.04 -15.61
CA ASP A 177 4.29 -26.23 -15.14
C ASP A 177 3.29 -27.41 -15.12
N PRO A 178 3.61 -28.58 -15.71
CA PRO A 178 2.73 -29.73 -15.67
C PRO A 178 2.49 -30.15 -14.22
N ASP A 179 1.22 -30.37 -13.87
CA ASP A 179 0.86 -31.04 -12.61
C ASP A 179 1.30 -32.49 -12.71
N ASP A 180 2.43 -32.82 -12.09
CA ASP A 180 2.70 -34.21 -11.71
C ASP A 180 1.91 -34.56 -10.44
N PRO A 181 1.30 -35.74 -10.35
CA PRO A 181 0.67 -36.19 -9.13
C PRO A 181 1.77 -36.40 -8.08
N ALA A 182 1.60 -35.80 -6.92
CA ALA A 182 2.55 -35.78 -5.82
C ALA A 182 3.26 -37.13 -5.58
N PRO A 183 4.54 -37.05 -5.21
CA PRO A 183 4.85 -37.09 -3.80
C PRO A 183 5.46 -35.77 -3.36
N GLN A 184 5.15 -35.38 -2.12
CA GLN A 184 5.66 -34.22 -1.42
C GLN A 184 7.20 -34.15 -1.48
N SER A 185 7.74 -33.53 -2.52
CA SER A 185 9.14 -33.11 -2.57
C SER A 185 9.16 -31.60 -2.40
N ASN A 186 9.51 -31.20 -1.18
CA ASN A 186 9.82 -29.85 -0.73
C ASN A 186 10.94 -29.20 -1.57
N ALA A 187 10.62 -28.80 -2.79
CA ALA A 187 11.42 -27.93 -3.65
C ALA A 187 10.68 -26.59 -3.79
N LEU A 188 10.61 -25.85 -2.68
CA LEU A 188 10.15 -24.46 -2.64
C LEU A 188 11.22 -23.63 -1.96
N GLY A 189 11.74 -22.65 -2.69
CA GLY A 189 12.28 -21.45 -2.07
C GLY A 189 13.78 -21.23 -2.13
N GLU A 190 14.49 -21.68 -3.18
CA GLU A 190 15.82 -21.08 -3.43
C GLU A 190 15.72 -19.63 -3.94
N GLY A 191 14.67 -19.28 -4.69
CA GLY A 191 14.58 -18.00 -5.40
C GLY A 191 13.85 -16.84 -4.68
N GLU A 192 13.29 -17.04 -3.49
CA GLU A 192 12.33 -16.09 -2.91
C GLU A 192 12.81 -15.38 -1.63
N VAL A 193 14.00 -15.71 -1.12
CA VAL A 193 14.53 -15.13 0.11
C VAL A 193 15.56 -14.04 -0.22
N SER A 194 15.15 -12.78 -0.09
CA SER A 194 15.99 -11.61 -0.42
C SER A 194 17.20 -11.44 0.51
N GLN A 195 17.13 -11.95 1.74
CA GLN A 195 18.19 -11.83 2.73
C GLN A 195 18.26 -13.05 3.64
N TRP A 196 19.46 -13.58 3.81
CA TRP A 196 19.75 -14.66 4.75
C TRP A 196 20.52 -14.15 5.96
N ASN A 197 20.07 -14.56 7.15
CA ASN A 197 20.78 -14.34 8.41
C ASN A 197 21.29 -15.69 8.91
N VAL A 198 22.55 -15.73 9.33
CA VAL A 198 23.21 -16.98 9.76
C VAL A 198 23.21 -17.03 11.28
N LEU A 199 22.67 -18.10 11.86
CA LEU A 199 22.76 -18.39 13.29
C LEU A 199 23.55 -19.67 13.51
N GLN A 200 24.41 -19.63 14.52
CA GLN A 200 25.19 -20.78 14.96
C GLN A 200 24.66 -21.26 16.31
N PHE A 201 24.37 -22.55 16.41
CA PHE A 201 23.92 -23.20 17.63
C PHE A 201 24.98 -24.17 18.13
N ASN A 202 25.26 -24.11 19.44
CA ASN A 202 26.22 -24.99 20.09
C ASN A 202 25.47 -26.12 20.80
N THR A 203 25.86 -27.37 20.52
CA THR A 203 25.21 -28.57 21.08
C THR A 203 26.07 -29.34 22.09
N GLY A 204 27.15 -28.73 22.59
CA GLY A 204 28.08 -29.39 23.51
C GLY A 204 28.98 -30.45 22.86
N THR A 205 28.81 -30.72 21.56
CA THR A 205 29.71 -31.48 20.69
C THR A 205 30.72 -30.55 20.00
N THR A 206 31.78 -31.11 19.38
CA THR A 206 32.88 -30.33 18.77
C THR A 206 32.50 -29.55 17.51
N ALA A 207 31.37 -29.86 16.85
CA ALA A 207 30.89 -29.14 15.67
C ALA A 207 29.57 -28.41 15.95
N PRO A 208 29.48 -27.08 15.71
CA PRO A 208 28.26 -26.31 15.85
C PRO A 208 27.30 -26.49 14.66
N PHE A 209 26.00 -26.27 14.86
CA PHE A 209 25.02 -26.27 13.77
C PHE A 209 24.87 -24.88 13.18
N ILE A 210 24.79 -24.80 11.86
CA ILE A 210 24.54 -23.56 11.14
C ILE A 210 23.12 -23.60 10.58
N ILE A 211 22.31 -22.61 10.96
CA ILE A 211 20.98 -22.40 10.41
C ILE A 211 20.96 -21.01 9.78
N LYS A 212 20.76 -20.96 8.46
CA LYS A 212 20.45 -19.73 7.75
C LYS A 212 18.94 -19.52 7.80
N CYS A 213 18.47 -18.35 8.17
CA CYS A 213 17.05 -18.00 8.17
C CYS A 213 16.76 -16.74 7.35
N GLY A 214 15.59 -16.69 6.74
CA GLY A 214 15.08 -15.55 5.99
C GLY A 214 13.56 -15.58 5.94
N ALA A 215 12.98 -14.69 5.14
CA ALA A 215 11.54 -14.68 4.87
C ALA A 215 11.28 -14.83 3.38
N ASN A 216 10.22 -15.56 3.02
CA ASN A 216 9.67 -15.56 1.67
C ASN A 216 8.77 -14.32 1.44
N SER A 217 8.26 -14.16 0.23
CA SER A 217 7.37 -13.05 -0.13
C SER A 217 6.04 -13.07 0.64
N SER A 218 5.62 -14.23 1.13
CA SER A 218 4.43 -14.44 1.97
C SER A 218 4.64 -14.08 3.44
N GLY A 219 5.84 -13.64 3.84
CA GLY A 219 6.14 -13.33 5.25
C GLY A 219 6.21 -14.56 6.15
N GLU A 220 6.61 -15.71 5.61
CA GLU A 220 6.86 -16.95 6.35
C GLU A 220 8.34 -17.14 6.62
N LEU A 221 8.68 -17.73 7.77
CA LEU A 221 10.06 -18.04 8.13
C LEU A 221 10.58 -19.20 7.27
N VAL A 222 11.66 -18.95 6.53
CA VAL A 222 12.36 -19.96 5.73
C VAL A 222 13.72 -20.22 6.36
N ILE A 223 14.12 -21.49 6.43
CA ILE A 223 15.44 -21.91 6.90
C ILE A 223 16.19 -22.69 5.83
N LYS A 224 17.52 -22.58 5.86
CA LYS A 224 18.47 -23.39 5.10
C LYS A 224 19.51 -23.94 6.06
N ALA A 225 19.63 -25.27 6.14
CA ALA A 225 20.58 -25.96 7.00
C ALA A 225 20.90 -27.34 6.43
N ASP A 226 21.97 -27.97 6.90
CA ASP A 226 22.30 -29.34 6.51
C ASP A 226 21.17 -30.30 6.85
N LEU A 227 20.82 -31.18 5.91
CA LEU A 227 19.76 -32.16 6.10
C LEU A 227 20.07 -33.09 7.29
N ARG A 228 21.35 -33.46 7.44
CA ARG A 228 21.84 -34.31 8.51
C ARG A 228 23.02 -33.67 9.23
N VAL A 229 22.99 -33.71 10.54
CA VAL A 229 24.02 -33.16 11.43
C VAL A 229 25.28 -34.01 11.43
N GLN A 230 25.14 -35.33 11.44
CA GLN A 230 26.29 -36.25 11.51
C GLN A 230 26.99 -36.43 10.15
N GLU A 231 26.30 -36.09 9.05
CA GLU A 231 26.78 -36.21 7.66
C GLU A 231 26.52 -34.90 6.88
N PRO A 232 27.24 -33.80 7.18
CA PRO A 232 27.02 -32.50 6.52
C PRO A 232 27.33 -32.52 5.01
N LYS A 233 27.88 -33.62 4.48
CA LYS A 233 28.03 -33.84 3.03
C LYS A 233 26.70 -34.10 2.31
N GLY A 234 25.60 -34.28 3.04
CA GLY A 234 24.25 -34.56 2.52
C GLY A 234 23.52 -33.38 1.86
N GLY A 235 24.15 -32.20 1.82
CA GLY A 235 23.59 -31.00 1.19
C GLY A 235 22.69 -30.18 2.13
N GLU A 236 22.74 -28.85 1.97
CA GLU A 236 21.84 -27.93 2.65
C GLU A 236 20.43 -28.03 2.04
N VAL A 237 19.41 -28.18 2.87
CA VAL A 237 18.01 -28.18 2.45
C VAL A 237 17.30 -26.92 2.90
N ILE A 238 16.40 -26.42 2.06
CA ILE A 238 15.56 -25.26 2.35
C ILE A 238 14.16 -25.73 2.76
N ARG A 239 13.65 -25.19 3.87
CA ARG A 239 12.32 -25.51 4.41
C ARG A 239 11.62 -24.27 4.93
N VAL A 240 10.31 -24.19 4.70
CA VAL A 240 9.44 -23.24 5.41
C VAL A 240 9.19 -23.80 6.81
N VAL A 241 9.37 -22.98 7.82
CA VAL A 241 9.20 -23.35 9.23
C VAL A 241 7.75 -23.08 9.64
N PRO A 242 6.99 -24.09 10.12
CA PRO A 242 5.60 -23.88 10.50
C PRO A 242 5.47 -22.89 11.67
N ARG A 243 4.40 -22.09 11.68
CA ARG A 243 4.11 -21.21 12.82
C ARG A 243 3.83 -22.05 14.06
N PRO A 244 4.26 -21.63 15.27
CA PRO A 244 4.05 -22.41 16.49
C PRO A 244 2.58 -22.74 16.80
N THR A 245 1.63 -21.92 16.32
CA THR A 245 0.19 -22.14 16.46
C THR A 245 -0.28 -23.44 15.82
N VAL A 246 0.41 -23.94 14.79
CA VAL A 246 0.08 -25.22 14.14
C VAL A 246 0.25 -26.40 15.10
N LEU A 247 1.08 -26.27 16.14
CA LEU A 247 1.34 -27.34 17.10
C LEU A 247 0.37 -27.37 18.30
N ALA A 248 -0.56 -26.41 18.40
CA ALA A 248 -1.40 -26.21 19.59
C ALA A 248 -2.21 -27.47 19.95
N ASP A 249 -2.80 -28.13 18.94
CA ASP A 249 -3.71 -29.25 19.12
C ASP A 249 -3.10 -30.62 18.75
N LEU A 250 -1.80 -30.67 18.43
CA LEU A 250 -1.12 -31.90 17.98
C LEU A 250 -0.55 -32.71 19.14
N SER A 251 -0.70 -34.03 19.11
CA SER A 251 -0.03 -34.96 20.02
C SER A 251 1.49 -34.99 19.80
N PHE A 252 2.24 -35.57 20.75
CA PHE A 252 3.70 -35.64 20.65
C PHE A 252 4.19 -36.37 19.39
N GLU A 253 3.52 -37.46 18.99
CA GLU A 253 3.89 -38.21 17.78
C GLU A 253 3.55 -37.43 16.50
N GLU A 254 2.44 -36.70 16.47
CA GLU A 254 2.11 -35.82 15.35
C GLU A 254 3.10 -34.67 15.21
N ILE A 255 3.56 -34.09 16.33
CA ILE A 255 4.61 -33.06 16.34
C ILE A 255 5.92 -33.62 15.75
N LYS A 256 6.29 -34.86 16.07
CA LYS A 256 7.47 -35.49 15.45
C LYS A 256 7.30 -35.61 13.93
N GLY A 257 6.14 -36.04 13.45
CA GLY A 257 5.84 -36.11 12.01
C GLY A 257 5.98 -34.76 11.31
N VAL A 258 5.58 -33.66 11.97
CA VAL A 258 5.82 -32.30 11.45
C VAL A 258 7.32 -31.98 11.38
N PHE A 259 8.10 -32.40 12.37
CA PHE A 259 9.55 -32.14 12.45
C PHE A 259 10.40 -33.04 11.57
N GLU A 260 9.91 -34.20 11.12
CA GLU A 260 10.60 -35.04 10.12
C GLU A 260 10.81 -34.30 8.79
N GLN A 261 10.00 -33.29 8.50
CA GLN A 261 10.12 -32.48 7.29
C GLN A 261 11.17 -31.35 7.42
N LEU A 262 11.59 -31.02 8.64
CA LEU A 262 12.56 -29.98 8.94
C LEU A 262 14.00 -30.54 8.94
N PRO A 263 15.03 -29.68 8.73
CA PRO A 263 16.41 -30.10 8.87
C PRO A 263 16.68 -30.68 10.27
N GLU A 264 17.48 -31.74 10.35
CA GLU A 264 17.70 -32.49 11.59
C GLU A 264 18.13 -31.58 12.76
N ALA A 265 18.98 -30.58 12.49
CA ALA A 265 19.42 -29.61 13.49
C ALA A 265 18.26 -28.86 14.17
N VAL A 266 17.21 -28.51 13.42
CA VAL A 266 16.05 -27.78 13.95
C VAL A 266 15.20 -28.70 14.81
N SER A 267 14.97 -29.92 14.33
CA SER A 267 14.21 -30.94 15.05
C SER A 267 14.89 -31.28 16.37
N LEU A 268 16.22 -31.45 16.37
CA LEU A 268 17.00 -31.71 17.60
C LEU A 268 16.91 -30.56 18.62
N LEU A 269 16.93 -29.29 18.16
CA LEU A 269 16.80 -28.13 19.05
C LEU A 269 15.38 -27.99 19.63
N ALA A 270 14.37 -28.39 18.87
CA ALA A 270 12.96 -28.24 19.24
C ALA A 270 12.44 -29.41 20.09
N LEU A 271 12.94 -30.63 19.90
CA LEU A 271 12.41 -31.83 20.53
C LEU A 271 12.67 -31.86 22.04
N ALA A 272 11.63 -32.17 22.80
CA ALA A 272 11.67 -32.50 24.21
C ALA A 272 11.05 -33.88 24.45
N ARG A 273 11.06 -34.36 25.71
CA ARG A 273 10.44 -35.63 26.10
C ARG A 273 8.91 -35.58 26.19
N THR A 274 8.31 -34.39 26.12
CA THR A 274 6.85 -34.18 26.23
C THR A 274 6.36 -33.25 25.12
N ALA A 275 5.07 -33.34 24.76
CA ALA A 275 4.45 -32.47 23.77
C ALA A 275 4.56 -30.99 24.16
N ASP A 276 4.19 -30.64 25.39
CA ASP A 276 4.25 -29.26 25.88
C ASP A 276 5.68 -28.71 25.93
N GLY A 277 6.63 -29.53 26.37
CA GLY A 277 8.05 -29.16 26.37
C GLY A 277 8.56 -28.91 24.95
N THR A 278 8.10 -29.70 23.98
CA THR A 278 8.45 -29.56 22.56
C THR A 278 7.84 -28.29 21.98
N ARG A 279 6.57 -28.00 22.27
CA ARG A 279 5.90 -26.75 21.86
C ARG A 279 6.60 -25.52 22.41
N ALA A 280 6.97 -25.53 23.69
CA ALA A 280 7.68 -24.41 24.33
C ALA A 280 9.06 -24.17 23.70
N ARG A 281 9.86 -25.23 23.54
CA ARG A 281 11.19 -25.15 22.90
C ARG A 281 11.09 -24.69 21.45
N TYR A 282 10.15 -25.25 20.69
CA TYR A 282 9.92 -24.88 19.31
C TYR A 282 9.50 -23.42 19.17
N SER A 283 8.56 -22.95 20.00
CA SER A 283 8.11 -21.55 20.01
C SER A 283 9.28 -20.59 20.29
N ARG A 284 10.16 -20.95 21.23
CA ARG A 284 11.38 -20.19 21.51
C ARG A 284 12.36 -20.19 20.34
N LEU A 285 12.63 -21.36 19.75
CA LEU A 285 13.50 -21.49 18.59
C LEU A 285 12.99 -20.67 17.40
N TYR A 286 11.69 -20.79 17.09
CA TYR A 286 11.01 -20.03 16.05
C TYR A 286 11.19 -18.53 16.28
N ARG A 287 10.96 -18.04 17.50
CA ARG A 287 11.14 -16.63 17.86
C ARG A 287 12.60 -16.19 17.69
N THR A 288 13.56 -17.00 18.13
CA THR A 288 14.99 -16.71 17.94
C THR A 288 15.33 -16.54 16.46
N LEU A 289 14.90 -17.46 15.60
CA LEU A 289 15.17 -17.40 14.17
C LEU A 289 14.45 -16.21 13.51
N ALA A 290 13.15 -16.03 13.78
CA ALA A 290 12.34 -14.97 13.19
C ALA A 290 12.77 -13.57 13.62
N SER A 291 13.23 -13.40 14.87
CA SER A 291 13.71 -12.09 15.38
C SER A 291 14.92 -11.55 14.63
N LYS A 292 15.69 -12.43 13.96
CA LYS A 292 16.84 -12.04 13.13
C LYS A 292 16.42 -11.65 11.71
N VAL A 293 15.19 -11.90 11.30
CA VAL A 293 14.68 -11.60 9.96
C VAL A 293 13.88 -10.30 10.00
N THR A 294 14.40 -9.24 9.38
CA THR A 294 13.78 -7.89 9.41
C THR A 294 12.32 -7.88 8.95
N ALA A 295 11.99 -8.67 7.91
CA ALA A 295 10.64 -8.77 7.37
C ALA A 295 9.61 -9.41 8.34
N LEU A 296 10.07 -10.11 9.38
CA LEU A 296 9.20 -10.81 10.35
C LEU A 296 9.08 -10.07 11.69
N LYS A 297 9.63 -8.85 11.82
CA LYS A 297 9.63 -8.10 13.08
C LYS A 297 8.22 -7.86 13.63
N GLU A 298 7.27 -7.50 12.77
CA GLU A 298 5.88 -7.26 13.16
C GLU A 298 5.19 -8.54 13.63
N THR A 299 5.37 -9.65 12.89
CA THR A 299 4.88 -10.98 13.26
C THR A 299 5.43 -11.43 14.61
N VAL A 300 6.72 -11.21 14.87
CA VAL A 300 7.34 -11.53 16.18
C VAL A 300 6.74 -10.67 17.29
N ALA A 301 6.55 -9.37 17.06
CA ALA A 301 5.93 -8.48 18.05
C ALA A 301 4.47 -8.87 18.34
N GLU A 302 3.70 -9.33 17.35
CA GLU A 302 2.36 -9.88 17.55
C GLU A 302 2.37 -11.14 18.42
N MET A 303 3.32 -12.05 18.18
CA MET A 303 3.47 -13.27 18.99
C MET A 303 3.84 -12.96 20.45
N GLU A 304 4.59 -11.89 20.70
CA GLU A 304 4.93 -11.42 22.05
C GLU A 304 3.73 -10.78 22.77
N ARG A 305 2.87 -10.07 22.03
CA ARG A 305 1.63 -9.47 22.54
C ARG A 305 0.53 -10.51 22.78
N GLY A 306 0.46 -11.55 21.95
CA GLY A 306 -0.62 -12.53 21.90
C GLY A 306 -0.65 -13.53 23.05
N GLY A 307 0.37 -13.62 23.91
CA GLY A 307 0.32 -14.39 25.16
C GLY A 307 0.14 -15.92 25.06
N VAL A 308 -0.13 -16.49 23.87
CA VAL A 308 -0.50 -17.90 23.67
C VAL A 308 0.62 -18.88 24.06
N PHE A 309 1.88 -18.41 24.11
CA PHE A 309 3.02 -19.21 24.56
C PHE A 309 3.87 -18.43 25.58
N LYS A 310 3.23 -17.81 26.58
CA LYS A 310 3.95 -17.42 27.79
C LYS A 310 4.51 -18.70 28.41
N ASP A 311 5.84 -18.78 28.48
CA ASP A 311 6.55 -19.83 29.21
C ASP A 311 5.89 -20.01 30.58
N VAL A 312 5.16 -21.11 30.76
CA VAL A 312 4.83 -21.59 32.11
C VAL A 312 6.15 -22.10 32.66
N ARG A 313 6.68 -21.36 33.64
CA ARG A 313 7.92 -21.71 34.36
C ARG A 313 7.86 -23.10 34.96
#